data_AF-A0A2D6UHS3-F1
#
_entry.id   AF-A0A2D6UHS3-F1
#
_cell.length_a   1.000
_cell.length_b   1.000
_cell.length_c   1.000
_cell.angle_alpha   90.00
_cell.angle_beta   90.00
_cell.angle_gamma   90.00
#
_symmetry.space_group_name_H-M   'P 1'
#
loop_
_entity.id
_entity.type
_entity.pdbx_description
1 polymer ?
#
loop_
_entity_poly.entity_id
_entity_poly.type
_entity_poly.pdbx_seq_one_letter_code
_entity_poly.pdbx_strand_id
1 'polypeptide(L)'
;MISIARTLPCLLATLALIATPLAQAKVSPADQMLEAAQNFIKSLDEKAKAEALFPFDSKRREAWNFLPDKFIKPDGKRYGLTIKKMTVQQRILAQALLASSLSHKGYLQASTIMTLEQILFDMEGRDIRQPDLYYVCIFGTPAKTGTWGWRFEGHHLSLSFTLVNSRVFSVTPAFLATNPAEVKQGAFEGLRVLAEEEDLARRLAKSLNNKQKQSAILSDKAPDDILTKWDPTVDRKTFFPPKGVQYKDLNPRQKGWLLDIIDVYTSKHRKEIVEQIDNRSLIKDTESMYFAWAGSLEQGKGHYYRVQTNDWLFEYDSTQNNANHVHSVWRDFDGDFGRDLLAEHYDAHHKEAGFKHIFDGKTLNGWTPSEAKNSFYVKDGSLVSHGQPRSHLFYTGDKQPYTNFELRAEVLIHPGSNAGIYFHTKYQESGWPKFGFEAQVCSNDYHDPKKTGSLYGVVNVDKAPVTDDQWFDYSILVKDNQVTITINDTVTVDYKEPAGTKPGPQFTRKLDKGTFAIQAHDPKSIVQFRNIRVKRL
;
A
#
# COMPACT_ATOMS: atom_id res chain seq x y z
N MET A 1 77.40 -26.95 -44.49
CA MET A 1 76.62 -26.05 -43.60
C MET A 1 75.62 -26.93 -42.86
N ILE A 2 75.87 -27.29 -41.59
CA ILE A 2 75.24 -26.72 -40.37
C ILE A 2 73.71 -27.02 -40.37
N SER A 3 73.01 -27.60 -39.39
CA SER A 3 73.25 -28.00 -38.00
C SER A 3 72.02 -28.82 -37.50
N ILE A 4 72.26 -29.57 -36.42
CA ILE A 4 71.35 -30.22 -35.45
C ILE A 4 70.22 -29.29 -34.94
N ALA A 5 69.02 -29.85 -34.64
CA ALA A 5 68.18 -29.55 -33.45
C ALA A 5 66.89 -30.43 -33.46
N ARG A 6 66.75 -31.45 -32.59
CA ARG A 6 66.07 -31.40 -31.27
C ARG A 6 64.74 -30.62 -31.26
N THR A 7 63.62 -31.34 -31.28
CA THR A 7 62.30 -30.83 -30.91
C THR A 7 61.98 -31.21 -29.45
N LEU A 8 61.90 -30.19 -28.60
CA LEU A 8 61.39 -30.24 -27.23
C LEU A 8 59.88 -29.90 -27.28
N PRO A 9 58.98 -30.58 -26.56
CA PRO A 9 57.59 -30.17 -26.49
C PRO A 9 57.45 -28.98 -25.52
N CYS A 10 56.93 -27.86 -26.03
CA CYS A 10 56.56 -26.68 -25.25
C CYS A 10 55.31 -26.98 -24.42
N LEU A 11 55.43 -26.93 -23.09
CA LEU A 11 54.29 -26.86 -22.17
C LEU A 11 53.61 -25.49 -22.34
N LEU A 12 52.42 -25.47 -22.94
CA LEU A 12 51.50 -24.34 -22.89
C LEU A 12 50.70 -24.42 -21.58
N ALA A 13 51.09 -23.63 -20.58
CA ALA A 13 50.29 -23.39 -19.40
C ALA A 13 49.12 -22.47 -19.76
N THR A 14 47.93 -23.04 -19.97
CA THR A 14 46.68 -22.28 -20.09
C THR A 14 46.27 -21.74 -18.71
N LEU A 15 46.49 -20.46 -18.46
CA LEU A 15 45.80 -19.72 -17.39
C LEU A 15 44.31 -19.65 -17.75
N ALA A 16 43.49 -20.48 -17.12
CA ALA A 16 42.04 -20.31 -17.13
C ALA A 16 41.69 -19.14 -16.20
N LEU A 17 41.43 -17.96 -16.78
CA LEU A 17 40.72 -16.90 -16.06
C LEU A 17 39.29 -17.39 -15.83
N ILE A 18 38.99 -17.84 -14.62
CA ILE A 18 37.62 -18.03 -14.15
C ILE A 18 37.03 -16.63 -13.96
N ALA A 19 36.39 -16.11 -15.01
CA ALA A 19 35.51 -14.96 -14.87
C ALA A 19 34.25 -15.45 -14.15
N THR A 20 34.21 -15.31 -12.82
CA THR A 20 32.95 -15.36 -12.09
C THR A 20 32.09 -14.22 -12.61
N PRO A 21 30.87 -14.47 -13.13
CA PRO A 21 29.97 -13.39 -13.42
C PRO A 21 29.60 -12.76 -12.06
N LEU A 22 30.09 -11.56 -11.80
CA LEU A 22 29.45 -10.68 -10.82
C LEU A 22 28.01 -10.56 -11.28
N ALA A 23 27.10 -11.23 -10.57
CA ALA A 23 25.68 -10.98 -10.69
C ALA A 23 25.48 -9.51 -10.33
N GLN A 24 25.45 -8.65 -11.34
CA GLN A 24 25.03 -7.26 -11.16
C GLN A 24 23.60 -7.35 -10.63
N ALA A 25 23.42 -7.05 -9.34
CA ALA A 25 22.12 -7.08 -8.71
C ALA A 25 21.17 -6.26 -9.61
N LYS A 26 20.17 -6.91 -10.21
CA LYS A 26 19.18 -6.23 -11.03
C LYS A 26 18.55 -5.15 -10.16
N VAL A 27 18.77 -3.88 -10.50
CA VAL A 27 18.18 -2.75 -9.78
C VAL A 27 16.66 -2.90 -9.85
N SER A 28 16.01 -3.00 -8.70
CA SER A 28 14.58 -3.24 -8.63
C SER A 28 13.80 -2.08 -9.29
N PRO A 29 12.62 -2.33 -9.89
CA PRO A 29 11.82 -1.24 -10.46
C PRO A 29 11.48 -0.17 -9.42
N ALA A 30 11.25 -0.56 -8.16
CA ALA A 30 11.00 0.35 -7.06
C ALA A 30 12.21 1.27 -6.78
N ASP A 31 13.44 0.74 -6.81
CA ASP A 31 14.64 1.55 -6.63
C ASP A 31 14.85 2.54 -7.79
N GLN A 32 14.52 2.13 -9.03
CA GLN A 32 14.58 3.03 -10.19
C GLN A 32 13.54 4.16 -10.10
N MET A 33 12.30 3.83 -9.67
CA MET A 33 11.27 4.83 -9.41
C MET A 33 11.67 5.78 -8.28
N LEU A 34 12.28 5.25 -7.21
CA LEU A 34 12.80 6.04 -6.09
C LEU A 34 13.88 7.02 -6.55
N GLU A 35 14.86 6.56 -7.32
CA GLU A 35 15.92 7.40 -7.86
C GLU A 35 15.37 8.50 -8.77
N ALA A 36 14.47 8.15 -9.69
CA ALA A 36 13.84 9.10 -10.59
C ALA A 36 13.02 10.16 -9.82
N ALA A 37 12.25 9.75 -8.81
CA ALA A 37 11.49 10.65 -7.96
C ALA A 37 12.41 11.60 -7.18
N GLN A 38 13.48 11.08 -6.57
CA GLN A 38 14.44 11.91 -5.84
C GLN A 38 15.15 12.91 -6.75
N ASN A 39 15.53 12.51 -7.96
CA ASN A 39 16.14 13.41 -8.93
C ASN A 39 15.17 14.49 -9.39
N PHE A 40 13.91 14.14 -9.64
CA PHE A 40 12.86 15.13 -9.92
C PHE A 40 12.71 16.12 -8.76
N ILE A 41 12.55 15.65 -7.52
CA ILE A 41 12.40 16.51 -6.33
C ILE A 41 13.59 17.45 -6.14
N LYS A 42 14.81 16.95 -6.31
CA LYS A 42 16.04 17.76 -6.17
C LYS A 42 16.11 18.90 -7.17
N SER A 43 15.45 18.77 -8.33
CA SER A 43 15.41 19.82 -9.36
C SER A 43 14.36 20.91 -9.10
N LEU A 44 13.50 20.75 -8.09
CA LEU A 44 12.41 21.67 -7.78
C LEU A 44 12.85 22.74 -6.79
N ASP A 45 12.40 23.99 -7.00
CA ASP A 45 12.43 25.03 -5.98
C ASP A 45 11.30 24.83 -4.95
N GLU A 46 11.30 25.61 -3.87
CA GLU A 46 10.31 25.45 -2.79
C GLU A 46 8.86 25.69 -3.25
N LYS A 47 8.65 26.55 -4.26
CA LYS A 47 7.31 26.80 -4.81
C LYS A 47 6.82 25.59 -5.60
N ALA A 48 7.67 25.02 -6.45
CA ALA A 48 7.38 23.83 -7.22
C ALA A 48 7.21 22.59 -6.32
N LYS A 49 8.01 22.46 -5.24
CA LYS A 49 7.82 21.42 -4.22
C LYS A 49 6.46 21.54 -3.53
N ALA A 50 6.02 22.75 -3.17
CA ALA A 50 4.71 22.94 -2.55
C ALA A 50 3.52 22.56 -3.47
N GLU A 51 3.72 22.60 -4.79
CA GLU A 51 2.74 22.14 -5.78
C GLU A 51 2.82 20.63 -6.04
N ALA A 52 4.01 20.03 -5.99
CA ALA A 52 4.23 18.62 -6.32
C ALA A 52 4.10 17.66 -5.12
N LEU A 53 4.45 18.09 -3.91
CA LEU A 53 4.64 17.23 -2.75
C LEU A 53 3.49 17.32 -1.75
N PHE A 54 2.98 16.16 -1.35
CA PHE A 54 1.89 16.05 -0.39
C PHE A 54 2.18 14.97 0.67
N PRO A 55 1.58 15.06 1.88
CA PRO A 55 1.57 13.95 2.82
C PRO A 55 0.97 12.67 2.20
N PHE A 56 1.44 11.49 2.63
CA PHE A 56 0.97 10.22 2.07
C PHE A 56 -0.52 9.96 2.34
N ASP A 57 -1.01 10.35 3.52
CA ASP A 57 -2.39 10.26 3.96
C ASP A 57 -3.31 11.37 3.39
N SER A 58 -2.77 12.23 2.53
CA SER A 58 -3.55 13.27 1.86
C SER A 58 -4.65 12.67 0.99
N LYS A 59 -5.88 13.17 1.15
CA LYS A 59 -7.01 12.85 0.26
C LYS A 59 -6.76 13.17 -1.21
N ARG A 60 -5.77 14.03 -1.50
CA ARG A 60 -5.34 14.33 -2.88
C ARG A 60 -4.82 13.09 -3.61
N ARG A 61 -4.30 12.09 -2.89
CA ARG A 61 -3.83 10.82 -3.47
C ARG A 61 -4.94 10.07 -4.21
N GLU A 62 -6.18 10.21 -3.73
CA GLU A 62 -7.37 9.56 -4.28
C GLU A 62 -8.13 10.48 -5.26
N ALA A 63 -7.74 11.75 -5.39
CA ALA A 63 -8.39 12.74 -6.24
C ALA A 63 -7.82 12.73 -7.68
N TRP A 64 -7.92 11.58 -8.34
CA TRP A 64 -7.52 11.41 -9.75
C TRP A 64 -8.61 11.87 -10.71
N ASN A 65 -8.23 12.32 -11.91
CA ASN A 65 -9.21 12.70 -12.93
C ASN A 65 -8.62 12.68 -14.34
N PHE A 66 -9.43 12.26 -15.32
CA PHE A 66 -9.06 12.25 -16.73
C PHE A 66 -9.81 13.27 -17.59
N LEU A 67 -10.79 13.99 -17.04
CA LEU A 67 -11.49 15.08 -17.74
C LEU A 67 -10.59 16.32 -17.85
N PRO A 68 -10.82 17.23 -18.80
CA PRO A 68 -10.14 18.53 -18.83
C PRO A 68 -10.28 19.29 -17.51
N ASP A 69 -9.23 20.01 -17.10
CA ASP A 69 -9.16 20.74 -15.81
C ASP A 69 -10.42 21.55 -15.50
N LYS A 70 -10.93 22.28 -16.50
CA LYS A 70 -12.13 23.14 -16.38
C LYS A 70 -13.38 22.41 -15.86
N PHE A 71 -13.49 21.10 -16.05
CA PHE A 71 -14.64 20.31 -15.62
C PHE A 71 -14.47 19.68 -14.23
N ILE A 72 -13.28 19.79 -13.64
CA ILE A 72 -12.98 19.23 -12.33
C ILE A 72 -13.57 20.14 -11.25
N LYS A 73 -14.35 19.58 -10.32
CA LYS A 73 -14.94 20.32 -9.21
C LYS A 73 -14.14 20.12 -7.91
N PRO A 74 -14.14 21.10 -6.99
CA PRO A 74 -14.78 22.43 -7.11
C PRO A 74 -13.92 23.47 -7.84
N ASP A 75 -12.61 23.21 -7.96
CA ASP A 75 -11.63 24.26 -8.26
C ASP A 75 -11.30 24.47 -9.75
N GLY A 76 -11.84 23.63 -10.65
CA GLY A 76 -11.54 23.70 -12.08
C GLY A 76 -10.08 23.38 -12.42
N LYS A 77 -9.39 22.59 -11.59
CA LYS A 77 -7.97 22.22 -11.76
C LYS A 77 -7.59 20.91 -11.08
N ARG A 78 -6.61 20.20 -11.63
CA ARG A 78 -5.91 19.09 -10.98
C ARG A 78 -4.92 19.58 -9.91
N TYR A 79 -4.54 18.65 -9.03
CA TYR A 79 -3.43 18.83 -8.10
C TYR A 79 -2.10 18.43 -8.76
N GLY A 80 -0.99 18.95 -8.25
CA GLY A 80 0.36 18.61 -8.72
C GLY A 80 1.07 19.76 -9.40
N LEU A 81 2.37 19.57 -9.63
CA LEU A 81 3.16 20.49 -10.45
C LEU A 81 2.87 20.20 -11.92
N THR A 82 2.33 21.19 -12.63
CA THR A 82 2.07 21.07 -14.07
C THR A 82 3.35 21.16 -14.90
N ILE A 83 3.45 20.36 -15.96
CA ILE A 83 4.53 20.39 -16.97
C ILE A 83 4.68 21.81 -17.54
N LYS A 84 3.59 22.57 -17.68
CA LYS A 84 3.62 23.97 -18.10
C LYS A 84 4.53 24.85 -17.25
N LYS A 85 4.58 24.60 -15.94
CA LYS A 85 5.43 25.34 -14.97
C LYS A 85 6.84 24.77 -14.83
N MET A 86 7.13 23.62 -15.46
CA MET A 86 8.43 22.96 -15.35
C MET A 86 9.45 23.55 -16.33
N THR A 87 10.70 23.67 -15.87
CA THR A 87 11.86 23.88 -16.74
C THR A 87 12.10 22.67 -17.64
N VAL A 88 12.88 22.83 -18.72
CA VAL A 88 13.22 21.71 -19.63
C VAL A 88 13.82 20.52 -18.87
N GLN A 89 14.72 20.78 -17.92
CA GLN A 89 15.33 19.74 -17.08
C GLN A 89 14.30 19.02 -16.21
N GLN A 90 13.37 19.76 -15.59
CA GLN A 90 12.30 19.19 -14.77
C GLN A 90 11.34 18.32 -15.61
N ARG A 91 11.04 18.72 -16.85
CA ARG A 91 10.23 17.94 -17.79
C ARG A 91 10.89 16.61 -18.14
N ILE A 92 12.20 16.61 -18.39
CA ILE A 92 12.97 15.39 -18.65
C ILE A 92 12.93 14.45 -17.43
N LEU A 93 13.09 15.00 -16.23
CA LEU A 93 13.03 14.22 -14.99
C LEU A 93 11.63 13.68 -14.68
N ALA A 94 10.57 14.43 -14.98
CA ALA A 94 9.19 13.96 -14.89
C ALA A 94 8.93 12.79 -15.86
N GLN A 95 9.43 12.88 -17.09
CA GLN A 95 9.35 11.79 -18.07
C GLN A 95 10.19 10.57 -17.66
N ALA A 96 11.37 10.78 -17.06
CA ALA A 96 12.18 9.70 -16.51
C ALA A 96 11.45 8.97 -15.37
N LEU A 97 10.73 9.70 -14.51
CA LEU A 97 9.88 9.11 -13.48
C LEU A 97 8.74 8.29 -14.11
N LEU A 98 8.05 8.81 -15.12
CA LEU A 98 7.02 8.06 -15.86
C LEU A 98 7.59 6.77 -16.49
N ALA A 99 8.70 6.89 -17.23
CA ALA A 99 9.37 5.79 -17.91
C ALA A 99 9.88 4.70 -16.95
N SER A 100 10.24 5.05 -15.71
CA SER A 100 10.72 4.09 -14.71
C SER A 100 9.68 3.02 -14.33
N SER A 101 8.39 3.33 -14.52
CA SER A 101 7.24 2.50 -14.13
C SER A 101 6.57 1.72 -15.27
N LEU A 102 6.78 2.16 -16.52
CA LEU A 102 6.10 1.61 -17.68
C LEU A 102 7.02 0.68 -18.48
N SER A 103 6.43 -0.28 -19.19
CA SER A 103 7.15 -0.99 -20.24
C SER A 103 7.43 -0.03 -21.41
N HIS A 104 8.30 -0.43 -22.34
CA HIS A 104 8.51 0.36 -23.56
C HIS A 104 7.19 0.63 -24.31
N LYS A 105 6.32 -0.38 -24.39
CA LYS A 105 4.99 -0.27 -25.00
C LYS A 105 4.10 0.73 -24.24
N GLY A 106 4.00 0.59 -22.91
CA GLY A 106 3.17 1.47 -22.10
C GLY A 106 3.65 2.93 -22.13
N TYR A 107 4.96 3.15 -22.10
CA TYR A 107 5.54 4.48 -22.20
C TYR A 107 5.28 5.12 -23.57
N LEU A 108 5.38 4.34 -24.65
CA LEU A 108 5.04 4.80 -26.00
C LEU A 108 3.56 5.19 -26.07
N GLN A 109 2.64 4.34 -25.59
CA GLN A 109 1.20 4.65 -25.56
C GLN A 109 0.91 5.93 -24.76
N ALA A 110 1.45 6.05 -23.54
CA ALA A 110 1.27 7.25 -22.71
C ALA A 110 1.79 8.51 -23.40
N SER A 111 2.99 8.46 -23.97
CA SER A 111 3.59 9.60 -24.69
C SER A 111 2.80 9.97 -25.94
N THR A 112 2.30 8.97 -26.69
CA THR A 112 1.49 9.21 -27.88
C THR A 112 0.12 9.79 -27.50
N ILE A 113 -0.51 9.36 -26.40
CA ILE A 113 -1.74 9.99 -25.86
C ILE A 113 -1.50 11.47 -25.57
N MET A 114 -0.41 11.80 -24.88
CA MET A 114 -0.03 13.21 -24.64
C MET A 114 0.17 13.98 -25.96
N THR A 115 0.66 13.32 -27.00
CA THR A 115 0.83 13.92 -28.34
C THR A 115 -0.51 14.12 -29.06
N LEU A 116 -1.50 13.25 -28.85
CA LEU A 116 -2.84 13.43 -29.42
C LEU A 116 -3.50 14.73 -28.92
N GLU A 117 -3.21 15.18 -27.70
CA GLU A 117 -3.68 16.48 -27.21
C GLU A 117 -3.14 17.64 -28.06
N GLN A 118 -1.89 17.56 -28.56
CA GLN A 118 -1.37 18.57 -29.49
C GLN A 118 -2.14 18.57 -30.81
N ILE A 119 -2.47 17.39 -31.36
CA ILE A 119 -3.29 17.30 -32.58
C ILE A 119 -4.64 17.97 -32.36
N LEU A 120 -5.31 17.67 -31.24
CA LEU A 120 -6.58 18.29 -30.89
C LEU A 120 -6.45 19.80 -30.62
N PHE A 121 -5.36 20.25 -30.02
CA PHE A 121 -5.09 21.66 -29.81
C PHE A 121 -4.95 22.40 -31.15
N ASP A 122 -4.22 21.82 -32.11
CA ASP A 122 -4.05 22.38 -33.44
C ASP A 122 -5.37 22.42 -34.23
N MET A 123 -6.26 21.44 -34.01
CA MET A 123 -7.57 21.37 -34.66
C MET A 123 -8.63 22.29 -34.02
N GLU A 124 -8.69 22.33 -32.68
CA GLU A 124 -9.76 23.02 -31.94
C GLU A 124 -9.37 24.45 -31.53
N GLY A 125 -8.07 24.75 -31.37
CA GLY A 125 -7.58 26.03 -30.87
C GLY A 125 -8.00 26.36 -29.44
N ARG A 126 -8.29 25.34 -28.61
CA ARG A 126 -8.85 25.51 -27.26
C ARG A 126 -7.82 25.27 -26.18
N ASP A 127 -7.71 26.20 -25.23
CA ASP A 127 -6.77 26.11 -24.09
C ASP A 127 -6.90 24.85 -23.24
N ILE A 128 -8.09 24.23 -23.21
CA ILE A 128 -8.31 22.98 -22.48
C ILE A 128 -7.56 21.78 -23.08
N ARG A 129 -7.02 21.91 -24.31
CA ARG A 129 -6.26 20.89 -25.04
C ARG A 129 -4.74 21.13 -24.98
N GLN A 130 -4.28 22.12 -24.22
CA GLN A 130 -2.84 22.40 -24.15
C GLN A 130 -2.08 21.14 -23.67
N PRO A 131 -1.07 20.67 -24.43
CA PRO A 131 -0.41 19.39 -24.17
C PRO A 131 0.56 19.44 -22.99
N ASP A 132 0.75 20.60 -22.37
CA ASP A 132 1.55 20.77 -21.15
C ASP A 132 0.69 20.76 -19.87
N LEU A 133 -0.62 20.52 -19.97
CA LEU A 133 -1.55 20.33 -18.85
C LEU A 133 -1.54 18.90 -18.30
N TYR A 134 -0.33 18.38 -18.08
CA TYR A 134 -0.06 17.16 -17.31
C TYR A 134 0.64 17.50 -16.01
N TYR A 135 0.40 16.71 -14.98
CA TYR A 135 0.72 17.00 -13.59
C TYR A 135 1.47 15.85 -12.95
N VAL A 136 2.44 16.19 -12.10
CA VAL A 136 3.15 15.23 -11.25
C VAL A 136 2.84 15.53 -9.79
N CYS A 137 2.37 14.51 -9.08
CA CYS A 137 2.17 14.52 -7.63
C CYS A 137 3.05 13.45 -7.00
N ILE A 138 3.69 13.75 -5.87
CA ILE A 138 4.38 12.78 -5.01
C ILE A 138 3.77 12.86 -3.60
N PHE A 139 3.46 11.70 -3.04
CA PHE A 139 2.79 11.51 -1.77
C PHE A 139 3.73 10.82 -0.78
N GLY A 140 3.99 11.43 0.36
CA GLY A 140 4.99 10.98 1.32
C GLY A 140 6.42 11.33 0.89
N THR A 141 7.39 10.74 1.58
CA THR A 141 8.82 10.96 1.32
C THR A 141 9.40 9.75 0.59
N PRO A 142 9.88 9.90 -0.66
CA PRO A 142 10.51 8.80 -1.38
C PRO A 142 11.74 8.26 -0.63
N ALA A 143 11.61 7.03 -0.13
CA ALA A 143 12.64 6.33 0.62
C ALA A 143 12.57 4.80 0.37
N LYS A 144 13.63 4.09 0.75
CA LYS A 144 13.68 2.62 0.68
C LYS A 144 12.80 1.94 1.72
N THR A 145 12.58 2.60 2.85
CA THR A 145 11.70 2.14 3.94
C THR A 145 10.49 3.06 4.05
N GLY A 146 9.40 2.53 4.61
CA GLY A 146 8.14 3.23 4.73
C GLY A 146 7.33 3.19 3.42
N THR A 147 6.37 4.11 3.33
CA THR A 147 5.38 4.15 2.26
C THR A 147 5.40 5.50 1.57
N TRP A 148 5.42 5.47 0.24
CA TRP A 148 5.25 6.66 -0.58
C TRP A 148 4.54 6.29 -1.88
N GLY A 149 3.99 7.27 -2.57
CA GLY A 149 3.34 7.07 -3.85
C GLY A 149 3.51 8.29 -4.74
N TRP A 150 3.07 8.17 -5.98
CA TRP A 150 3.08 9.28 -6.92
C TRP A 150 2.04 9.04 -8.01
N ARG A 151 1.67 10.13 -8.67
CA ARG A 151 0.69 10.11 -9.76
C ARG A 151 1.18 10.99 -10.90
N PHE A 152 0.99 10.50 -12.12
CA PHE A 152 1.14 11.26 -13.35
C PHE A 152 -0.22 11.32 -14.04
N GLU A 153 -0.76 12.50 -14.25
CA GLU A 153 -2.10 12.63 -14.83
C GLU A 153 -2.28 13.90 -15.66
N GLY A 154 -3.27 13.86 -16.53
CA GLY A 154 -3.71 14.97 -17.36
C GLY A 154 -4.96 14.56 -18.14
N HIS A 155 -5.25 15.26 -19.22
CA HIS A 155 -6.37 14.87 -20.07
C HIS A 155 -6.05 13.50 -20.69
N HIS A 156 -7.01 12.57 -20.60
CA HIS A 156 -6.92 11.21 -21.15
C HIS A 156 -5.82 10.29 -20.58
N LEU A 157 -5.15 10.66 -19.48
CA LEU A 157 -4.13 9.82 -18.86
C LEU A 157 -4.13 10.04 -17.34
N SER A 158 -4.18 8.97 -16.57
CA SER A 158 -3.95 9.03 -15.12
C SER A 158 -3.38 7.72 -14.63
N LEU A 159 -2.16 7.76 -14.10
CA LEU A 159 -1.41 6.60 -13.64
C LEU A 159 -0.98 6.82 -12.20
N SER A 160 -1.38 5.91 -11.31
CA SER A 160 -1.15 6.02 -9.87
C SER A 160 -0.27 4.88 -9.38
N PHE A 161 0.75 5.19 -8.57
CA PHE A 161 1.69 4.22 -8.05
C PHE A 161 1.85 4.35 -6.54
N THR A 162 1.89 3.22 -5.85
CA THR A 162 2.19 3.16 -4.41
C THR A 162 3.28 2.15 -4.15
N LEU A 163 4.26 2.55 -3.34
CA LEU A 163 5.43 1.77 -2.97
C LEU A 163 5.49 1.61 -1.45
N VAL A 164 5.82 0.40 -1.00
CA VAL A 164 6.00 0.04 0.41
C VAL A 164 7.33 -0.68 0.54
N ASN A 165 8.26 -0.16 1.34
CA ASN A 165 9.56 -0.79 1.64
C ASN A 165 10.30 -1.29 0.38
N SER A 166 10.58 -0.39 -0.58
CA SER A 166 11.25 -0.71 -1.86
C SER A 166 10.54 -1.80 -2.69
N ARG A 167 9.23 -1.95 -2.55
CA ARG A 167 8.38 -2.80 -3.39
C ARG A 167 7.25 -1.97 -3.98
N VAL A 168 6.94 -2.16 -5.27
CA VAL A 168 5.74 -1.59 -5.87
C VAL A 168 4.54 -2.39 -5.38
N PHE A 169 3.65 -1.73 -4.65
CA PHE A 169 2.51 -2.33 -3.98
C PHE A 169 1.22 -2.21 -4.79
N SER A 170 1.05 -1.12 -5.53
CA SER A 170 -0.09 -0.91 -6.43
C SER A 170 0.28 -0.01 -7.61
N VAL A 171 -0.38 -0.27 -8.74
CA VAL A 171 -0.34 0.52 -9.98
C VAL A 171 -1.73 1.03 -10.40
N THR A 172 -2.75 0.77 -9.58
CA THR A 172 -4.14 1.12 -9.89
C THR A 172 -4.62 2.30 -9.05
N PRO A 173 -5.57 3.12 -9.54
CA PRO A 173 -6.16 3.05 -10.88
C PRO A 173 -5.16 3.44 -11.97
N ALA A 174 -5.22 2.73 -13.10
CA ALA A 174 -4.44 3.02 -14.30
C ALA A 174 -5.39 3.29 -15.47
N PHE A 175 -5.49 4.55 -15.87
CA PHE A 175 -6.39 5.03 -16.91
C PHE A 175 -5.62 5.56 -18.12
N LEU A 176 -6.01 5.08 -19.29
CA LEU A 176 -5.52 5.54 -20.59
C LEU A 176 -6.73 5.74 -21.51
N ALA A 177 -6.75 6.88 -22.20
CA ALA A 177 -7.78 7.22 -23.16
C ALA A 177 -7.19 7.86 -24.40
N THR A 178 -7.96 7.87 -25.48
CA THR A 178 -7.55 8.50 -26.74
C THR A 178 -8.72 9.22 -27.37
N ASN A 179 -8.48 10.48 -27.73
CA ASN A 179 -9.37 11.27 -28.57
C ASN A 179 -8.49 11.99 -29.60
N PRO A 180 -8.64 11.74 -30.90
CA PRO A 180 -9.48 10.69 -31.49
C PRO A 180 -8.97 9.27 -31.17
N ALA A 181 -9.82 8.25 -31.28
CA ALA A 181 -9.45 6.84 -31.20
C ALA A 181 -8.63 6.39 -32.42
N GLU A 182 -9.00 6.92 -33.58
CA GLU A 182 -8.29 6.82 -34.84
C GLU A 182 -8.15 8.21 -35.45
N VAL A 183 -6.92 8.61 -35.74
CA VAL A 183 -6.65 9.84 -36.48
C VAL A 183 -7.06 9.64 -37.94
N LYS A 184 -8.05 10.41 -38.41
CA LYS A 184 -8.66 10.21 -39.73
C LYS A 184 -7.98 10.96 -40.87
N GLN A 185 -7.14 11.95 -40.57
CA GLN A 185 -6.55 12.85 -41.56
C GLN A 185 -5.22 13.42 -41.04
N GLY A 186 -4.38 13.93 -41.94
CA GLY A 186 -3.12 14.59 -41.61
C GLY A 186 -1.93 13.65 -41.48
N ALA A 187 -0.82 14.14 -40.95
CA ALA A 187 0.45 13.39 -40.91
C ALA A 187 0.41 12.10 -40.07
N PHE A 188 -0.60 11.95 -39.21
CA PHE A 188 -0.79 10.79 -38.33
C PHE A 188 -2.00 9.94 -38.74
N GLU A 189 -2.53 10.09 -39.95
CA GLU A 189 -3.68 9.30 -40.45
C GLU A 189 -3.45 7.80 -40.24
N GLY A 190 -4.48 7.12 -39.70
CA GLY A 190 -4.47 5.69 -39.37
C GLY A 190 -3.91 5.35 -37.99
N LEU A 191 -3.38 6.31 -37.23
CA LEU A 191 -2.89 6.08 -35.88
C LEU A 191 -4.04 5.67 -34.93
N ARG A 192 -3.94 4.47 -34.34
CA ARG A 192 -4.84 3.94 -33.29
C ARG A 192 -4.02 3.49 -32.08
N VAL A 193 -3.93 4.31 -31.04
CA VAL A 193 -3.01 4.07 -29.90
C VAL A 193 -3.46 2.91 -28.99
N LEU A 194 -4.78 2.75 -28.82
CA LEU A 194 -5.41 1.71 -27.99
C LEU A 194 -6.16 0.67 -28.86
N ALA A 195 -5.59 0.34 -30.03
CA ALA A 195 -6.19 -0.59 -30.99
C ALA A 195 -6.26 -2.03 -30.46
N GLU A 196 -5.22 -2.48 -29.76
CA GLU A 196 -5.12 -3.87 -29.30
C GLU A 196 -6.20 -4.22 -28.28
N GLU A 197 -6.52 -3.30 -27.38
CA GLU A 197 -7.60 -3.41 -26.39
C GLU A 197 -8.95 -3.63 -27.09
N GLU A 198 -9.22 -2.88 -28.15
CA GLU A 198 -10.46 -2.98 -28.93
C GLU A 198 -10.51 -4.27 -29.74
N ASP A 199 -9.47 -4.51 -30.54
CA ASP A 199 -9.46 -5.53 -31.58
C ASP A 199 -9.49 -6.94 -30.98
N LEU A 200 -8.78 -7.18 -29.87
CA LEU A 200 -8.81 -8.46 -29.15
C LEU A 200 -10.16 -8.71 -28.49
N ALA A 201 -10.72 -7.72 -27.79
CA ALA A 201 -12.01 -7.86 -27.14
C ALA A 201 -13.16 -8.09 -28.15
N ARG A 202 -13.14 -7.35 -29.26
CA ARG A 202 -14.10 -7.52 -30.35
C ARG A 202 -13.95 -8.90 -31.01
N ARG A 203 -12.72 -9.37 -31.21
CA ARG A 203 -12.43 -10.72 -31.71
C ARG A 203 -13.03 -11.79 -30.81
N LEU A 204 -12.84 -11.68 -29.49
CA LEU A 204 -13.46 -12.57 -28.52
C LEU A 204 -14.99 -12.52 -28.63
N ALA A 205 -15.59 -11.32 -28.56
CA ALA A 205 -17.03 -11.13 -28.59
C ALA A 205 -17.69 -11.69 -29.86
N LYS A 206 -17.10 -11.44 -31.04
CA LYS A 206 -17.60 -11.98 -32.32
C LYS A 206 -17.50 -13.51 -32.40
N SER A 207 -16.53 -14.11 -31.73
CA SER A 207 -16.31 -15.56 -31.73
C SER A 207 -17.25 -16.36 -30.83
N LEU A 208 -18.00 -15.70 -29.94
CA LEU A 208 -18.88 -16.36 -28.99
C LEU A 208 -20.02 -17.08 -29.72
N ASN A 209 -20.34 -18.29 -29.30
CA ASN A 209 -21.52 -19.02 -29.77
C ASN A 209 -22.80 -18.40 -29.17
N ASN A 210 -23.98 -18.84 -29.62
CA ASN A 210 -25.25 -18.25 -29.18
C ASN A 210 -25.47 -18.30 -27.65
N LYS A 211 -25.10 -19.42 -27.00
CA LYS A 211 -25.23 -19.56 -25.54
C LYS A 211 -24.28 -18.60 -24.81
N GLN A 212 -23.03 -18.52 -25.27
CA GLN A 212 -22.04 -17.60 -24.70
C GLN A 212 -22.44 -16.13 -24.92
N LYS A 213 -22.98 -15.78 -26.09
CA LYS A 213 -23.48 -14.42 -26.39
C LYS A 213 -24.62 -14.01 -25.47
N GLN A 214 -25.56 -14.92 -25.17
CA GLN A 214 -26.64 -14.66 -24.22
C GLN A 214 -26.13 -14.29 -22.81
N SER A 215 -24.98 -14.83 -22.40
CA SER A 215 -24.35 -14.49 -21.12
C SER A 215 -23.45 -13.25 -21.22
N ALA A 216 -22.69 -13.10 -22.30
CA ALA A 216 -21.68 -12.05 -22.46
C ALA A 216 -22.26 -10.70 -22.85
N ILE A 217 -23.26 -10.65 -23.74
CA ILE A 217 -23.81 -9.40 -24.25
C ILE A 217 -24.90 -8.93 -23.29
N LEU A 218 -24.59 -7.90 -22.51
CA LEU A 218 -25.48 -7.39 -21.46
C LEU A 218 -26.56 -6.46 -21.99
N SER A 219 -26.31 -5.79 -23.13
CA SER A 219 -27.19 -4.79 -23.73
C SER A 219 -26.77 -4.50 -25.17
N ASP A 220 -27.73 -4.23 -26.05
CA ASP A 220 -27.49 -3.75 -27.43
C ASP A 220 -27.00 -2.29 -27.46
N LYS A 221 -27.18 -1.55 -26.36
CA LYS A 221 -26.69 -0.19 -26.17
C LYS A 221 -25.58 -0.18 -25.13
N ALA A 222 -24.41 0.34 -25.50
CA ALA A 222 -23.30 0.60 -24.58
C ALA A 222 -23.63 1.78 -23.63
N PRO A 223 -23.05 1.81 -22.42
CA PRO A 223 -23.07 3.01 -21.58
C PRO A 223 -22.39 4.19 -22.28
N ASP A 224 -22.61 5.42 -21.81
CA ASP A 224 -22.04 6.63 -22.43
C ASP A 224 -20.55 6.85 -22.07
N ASP A 225 -20.01 6.03 -21.15
CA ASP A 225 -18.64 6.06 -20.63
C ASP A 225 -18.34 4.75 -19.85
N ILE A 226 -17.09 4.53 -19.44
CA ILE A 226 -16.73 3.52 -18.45
C ILE A 226 -17.56 3.69 -17.17
N LEU A 227 -17.96 2.58 -16.55
CA LEU A 227 -18.91 2.63 -15.43
C LEU A 227 -18.25 3.14 -14.16
N THR A 228 -16.95 2.88 -13.97
CA THR A 228 -16.20 3.34 -12.79
C THR A 228 -15.85 4.82 -12.78
N LYS A 229 -15.95 5.51 -13.93
CA LYS A 229 -15.62 6.93 -14.07
C LYS A 229 -14.28 7.27 -13.41
N TRP A 230 -14.18 8.44 -12.77
CA TRP A 230 -13.05 8.85 -11.94
C TRP A 230 -13.31 8.65 -10.44
N ASP A 231 -14.21 7.72 -10.07
CA ASP A 231 -14.56 7.52 -8.66
C ASP A 231 -13.34 6.98 -7.88
N PRO A 232 -13.08 7.47 -6.65
CA PRO A 232 -11.92 7.07 -5.85
C PRO A 232 -12.02 5.63 -5.32
N THR A 233 -13.20 5.02 -5.38
CA THR A 233 -13.50 3.63 -4.99
C THR A 233 -14.44 3.05 -6.03
N VAL A 234 -14.28 1.78 -6.38
CA VAL A 234 -15.21 1.11 -7.29
C VAL A 234 -16.49 0.72 -6.54
N ASP A 235 -17.67 1.13 -7.01
CA ASP A 235 -18.93 0.65 -6.45
C ASP A 235 -19.18 -0.81 -6.86
N ARG A 236 -18.85 -1.74 -5.97
CA ARG A 236 -19.02 -3.19 -6.20
C ARG A 236 -20.46 -3.56 -6.56
N LYS A 237 -21.48 -2.82 -6.14
CA LYS A 237 -22.88 -3.13 -6.49
C LYS A 237 -23.16 -3.02 -7.99
N THR A 238 -22.33 -2.26 -8.72
CA THR A 238 -22.41 -2.14 -10.17
C THR A 238 -21.94 -3.40 -10.90
N PHE A 239 -21.04 -4.16 -10.27
CA PHE A 239 -20.33 -5.29 -10.89
C PHE A 239 -20.67 -6.65 -10.27
N PHE A 240 -21.31 -6.67 -9.10
CA PHE A 240 -21.67 -7.89 -8.36
C PHE A 240 -23.20 -8.03 -8.18
N PRO A 241 -23.78 -9.23 -8.37
CA PRO A 241 -23.12 -10.46 -8.81
C PRO A 241 -22.55 -10.33 -10.24
N PRO A 242 -21.41 -11.01 -10.56
CA PRO A 242 -20.77 -10.88 -11.87
C PRO A 242 -21.73 -11.27 -12.99
N LYS A 243 -21.76 -10.44 -14.04
CA LYS A 243 -22.48 -10.70 -15.29
C LYS A 243 -21.48 -10.86 -16.41
N GLY A 244 -21.80 -11.72 -17.37
CA GLY A 244 -20.91 -12.04 -18.49
C GLY A 244 -20.80 -13.54 -18.72
N VAL A 245 -20.02 -13.93 -19.72
CA VAL A 245 -19.59 -15.33 -19.90
C VAL A 245 -18.42 -15.61 -18.96
N GLN A 246 -18.50 -16.71 -18.21
CA GLN A 246 -17.43 -17.12 -17.31
C GLN A 246 -16.29 -17.78 -18.11
N TYR A 247 -15.04 -17.60 -17.67
CA TYR A 247 -13.86 -18.17 -18.32
C TYR A 247 -13.99 -19.69 -18.54
N LYS A 248 -14.54 -20.43 -17.58
CA LYS A 248 -14.73 -21.89 -17.69
C LYS A 248 -15.64 -22.32 -18.85
N ASP A 249 -16.57 -21.46 -19.26
CA ASP A 249 -17.54 -21.71 -20.33
C ASP A 249 -17.00 -21.37 -21.74
N LEU A 250 -15.77 -20.87 -21.82
CA LEU A 250 -15.07 -20.57 -23.06
C LEU A 250 -14.32 -21.81 -23.59
N ASN A 251 -14.23 -21.92 -24.92
CA ASN A 251 -13.37 -22.91 -25.55
C ASN A 251 -11.87 -22.52 -25.42
N PRO A 252 -10.91 -23.42 -25.68
CA PRO A 252 -9.48 -23.12 -25.48
C PRO A 252 -8.97 -21.88 -26.23
N ARG A 253 -9.48 -21.61 -27.43
CA ARG A 253 -9.08 -20.43 -28.21
C ARG A 253 -9.61 -19.13 -27.62
N GLN A 254 -10.87 -19.13 -27.20
CA GLN A 254 -11.52 -18.00 -26.52
C GLN A 254 -10.88 -17.71 -25.16
N LYS A 255 -10.50 -18.74 -24.41
CA LYS A 255 -9.72 -18.62 -23.17
C LYS A 255 -8.40 -17.90 -23.41
N GLY A 256 -7.66 -18.30 -24.44
CA GLY A 256 -6.43 -17.60 -24.86
C GLY A 256 -6.67 -16.12 -25.14
N TRP A 257 -7.68 -15.78 -25.96
CA TRP A 257 -7.99 -14.38 -26.25
C TRP A 257 -8.41 -13.57 -25.02
N LEU A 258 -9.13 -14.18 -24.07
CA LEU A 258 -9.49 -13.50 -22.83
C LEU A 258 -8.26 -13.17 -21.98
N LEU A 259 -7.28 -14.08 -21.92
CA LEU A 259 -6.01 -13.82 -21.25
C LEU A 259 -5.16 -12.78 -22.01
N ASP A 260 -5.17 -12.81 -23.35
CA ASP A 260 -4.49 -11.81 -24.17
C ASP A 260 -5.03 -10.40 -23.91
N ILE A 261 -6.36 -10.25 -23.73
CA ILE A 261 -6.96 -8.96 -23.34
C ILE A 261 -6.35 -8.47 -22.03
N ILE A 262 -6.30 -9.31 -20.99
CA ILE A 262 -5.70 -8.95 -19.70
C ILE A 262 -4.22 -8.54 -19.88
N ASP A 263 -3.49 -9.27 -20.71
CA ASP A 263 -2.08 -8.98 -21.00
C ASP A 263 -1.89 -7.63 -21.69
N VAL A 264 -2.82 -7.17 -22.52
CA VAL A 264 -2.74 -5.82 -23.10
C VAL A 264 -2.84 -4.73 -22.03
N TYR A 265 -3.57 -4.95 -20.94
CA TYR A 265 -3.61 -3.99 -19.82
C TYR A 265 -2.36 -4.06 -18.96
N THR A 266 -1.97 -5.25 -18.52
CA THR A 266 -0.87 -5.43 -17.57
C THR A 266 0.49 -5.13 -18.21
N SER A 267 0.68 -5.48 -19.49
CA SER A 267 1.95 -5.27 -20.21
C SER A 267 2.30 -3.81 -20.48
N LYS A 268 1.40 -2.86 -20.16
CA LYS A 268 1.74 -1.43 -20.12
C LYS A 268 2.73 -1.10 -19.01
N HIS A 269 2.73 -1.90 -17.95
CA HIS A 269 3.69 -1.82 -16.86
C HIS A 269 4.86 -2.77 -17.11
N ARG A 270 5.99 -2.50 -16.45
CA ARG A 270 7.13 -3.41 -16.50
C ARG A 270 6.76 -4.78 -15.93
N LYS A 271 7.28 -5.85 -16.51
CA LYS A 271 6.98 -7.22 -16.07
C LYS A 271 7.30 -7.42 -14.59
N GLU A 272 8.43 -6.91 -14.12
CA GLU A 272 8.89 -7.00 -12.74
C GLU A 272 7.95 -6.26 -11.76
N ILE A 273 7.23 -5.24 -12.23
CA ILE A 273 6.22 -4.52 -11.44
C ILE A 273 4.95 -5.37 -11.36
N VAL A 274 4.48 -5.90 -12.49
CA VAL A 274 3.29 -6.77 -12.53
C VAL A 274 3.49 -8.00 -11.64
N GLU A 275 4.66 -8.63 -11.68
CA GLU A 275 5.01 -9.75 -10.80
C GLU A 275 4.96 -9.38 -9.30
N GLN A 276 5.29 -8.14 -8.93
CA GLN A 276 5.23 -7.70 -7.53
C GLN A 276 3.80 -7.51 -7.02
N ILE A 277 2.89 -7.05 -7.88
CA ILE A 277 1.48 -6.79 -7.52
C ILE A 277 0.62 -8.05 -7.62
N ASP A 278 0.89 -8.94 -8.58
CA ASP A 278 0.10 -10.17 -8.83
C ASP A 278 0.16 -11.17 -7.65
N ASN A 279 1.17 -11.03 -6.78
CA ASN A 279 1.28 -11.81 -5.55
C ASN A 279 0.17 -11.56 -4.51
N ARG A 280 -0.64 -10.49 -4.66
CA ARG A 280 -1.71 -10.13 -3.68
C ARG A 280 -3.07 -10.75 -4.02
N SER A 281 -3.40 -10.78 -5.30
CA SER A 281 -4.68 -11.24 -5.84
C SER A 281 -4.40 -11.61 -7.29
N LEU A 282 -4.59 -12.87 -7.64
CA LEU A 282 -4.23 -13.40 -8.95
C LEU A 282 -4.99 -12.63 -10.05
N ILE A 283 -4.29 -11.75 -10.78
CA ILE A 283 -4.84 -10.95 -11.89
C ILE A 283 -5.49 -11.86 -12.93
N LYS A 284 -4.94 -13.05 -13.11
CA LYS A 284 -5.46 -14.11 -13.97
C LYS A 284 -6.18 -15.21 -13.19
N ASP A 285 -6.92 -14.88 -12.12
CA ASP A 285 -7.81 -15.83 -11.46
C ASP A 285 -8.93 -16.29 -12.41
N THR A 286 -8.70 -17.43 -13.06
CA THR A 286 -9.64 -17.98 -14.04
C THR A 286 -10.94 -18.51 -13.42
N GLU A 287 -10.97 -18.78 -12.11
CA GLU A 287 -12.17 -19.30 -11.45
C GLU A 287 -13.24 -18.21 -11.29
N SER A 288 -12.82 -16.98 -10.97
CA SER A 288 -13.73 -15.83 -10.81
C SER A 288 -13.84 -14.92 -12.03
N MET A 289 -13.20 -15.27 -13.15
CA MET A 289 -13.11 -14.40 -14.32
C MET A 289 -14.37 -14.42 -15.21
N TYR A 290 -14.88 -13.23 -15.54
CA TYR A 290 -16.00 -12.99 -16.45
C TYR A 290 -15.65 -11.97 -17.53
N PHE A 291 -16.18 -12.20 -18.73
CA PHE A 291 -16.16 -11.24 -19.83
C PHE A 291 -17.58 -10.78 -20.15
N ALA A 292 -17.77 -9.47 -20.26
CA ALA A 292 -19.04 -8.86 -20.64
C ALA A 292 -18.85 -7.80 -21.73
N TRP A 293 -19.85 -7.66 -22.58
CA TRP A 293 -19.91 -6.75 -23.72
C TRP A 293 -21.24 -6.00 -23.72
N ALA A 294 -21.24 -4.75 -24.17
CA ALA A 294 -22.44 -4.00 -24.49
C ALA A 294 -22.24 -3.16 -25.76
N GLY A 295 -23.31 -2.95 -26.53
CA GLY A 295 -23.24 -2.18 -27.77
C GLY A 295 -22.86 -3.00 -29.00
N SER A 296 -22.51 -2.30 -30.07
CA SER A 296 -22.31 -2.87 -31.40
C SER A 296 -21.07 -3.75 -31.49
N LEU A 297 -21.19 -4.92 -32.11
CA LEU A 297 -20.04 -5.75 -32.46
C LEU A 297 -19.25 -5.21 -33.66
N GLU A 298 -19.77 -4.25 -34.41
CA GLU A 298 -19.07 -3.66 -35.56
C GLU A 298 -18.07 -2.58 -35.15
N GLN A 299 -16.94 -2.53 -35.87
CA GLN A 299 -15.89 -1.54 -35.67
C GLN A 299 -16.41 -0.13 -36.00
N GLY A 300 -15.91 0.89 -35.28
CA GLY A 300 -16.36 2.27 -35.46
C GLY A 300 -17.80 2.54 -35.02
N LYS A 301 -18.39 1.63 -34.23
CA LYS A 301 -19.70 1.80 -33.60
C LYS A 301 -19.56 1.73 -32.09
N GLY A 302 -20.50 2.38 -31.40
CA GLY A 302 -20.51 2.50 -29.95
C GLY A 302 -20.48 1.14 -29.26
N HIS A 303 -19.49 0.93 -28.40
CA HIS A 303 -19.32 -0.34 -27.68
C HIS A 303 -18.59 -0.16 -26.34
N TYR A 304 -18.81 -1.14 -25.48
CA TYR A 304 -18.20 -1.26 -24.16
C TYR A 304 -17.87 -2.72 -23.88
N TYR A 305 -16.78 -2.97 -23.17
CA TYR A 305 -16.55 -4.27 -22.56
C TYR A 305 -15.94 -4.14 -21.17
N ARG A 306 -16.06 -5.22 -20.41
CA ARG A 306 -15.27 -5.42 -19.20
C ARG A 306 -14.80 -6.85 -19.04
N VAL A 307 -13.62 -6.99 -18.46
CA VAL A 307 -13.10 -8.24 -17.90
C VAL A 307 -12.98 -8.02 -16.39
N GLN A 308 -13.60 -8.88 -15.60
CA GLN A 308 -13.53 -8.77 -14.14
C GLN A 308 -13.23 -10.12 -13.49
N THR A 309 -12.51 -10.08 -12.38
CA THR A 309 -12.40 -11.18 -11.39
C THR A 309 -13.11 -10.75 -10.10
N ASN A 310 -12.90 -11.47 -9.01
CA ASN A 310 -13.32 -10.99 -7.69
C ASN A 310 -12.57 -9.73 -7.23
N ASP A 311 -11.32 -9.54 -7.68
CA ASP A 311 -10.44 -8.49 -7.15
C ASP A 311 -10.12 -7.40 -8.18
N TRP A 312 -10.13 -7.75 -9.48
CA TRP A 312 -9.69 -6.86 -10.55
C TRP A 312 -10.80 -6.55 -11.54
N LEU A 313 -10.72 -5.36 -12.13
CA LEU A 313 -11.62 -4.91 -13.18
C LEU A 313 -10.84 -4.17 -14.28
N PHE A 314 -11.06 -4.61 -15.52
CA PHE A 314 -10.61 -3.94 -16.73
C PHE A 314 -11.85 -3.49 -17.49
N GLU A 315 -11.95 -2.20 -17.78
CA GLU A 315 -13.04 -1.64 -18.60
C GLU A 315 -12.51 -0.96 -19.85
N TYR A 316 -13.36 -0.92 -20.86
CA TYR A 316 -13.15 -0.18 -22.10
C TYR A 316 -14.49 0.36 -22.59
N ASP A 317 -14.54 1.63 -22.95
CA ASP A 317 -15.66 2.28 -23.62
C ASP A 317 -15.17 3.03 -24.87
N SER A 318 -15.96 2.97 -25.93
CA SER A 318 -15.85 3.90 -27.05
C SER A 318 -17.22 4.18 -27.63
N THR A 319 -17.90 5.18 -27.07
CA THR A 319 -19.23 5.61 -27.52
C THR A 319 -19.29 7.06 -27.97
N GLN A 320 -18.42 7.90 -27.41
CA GLN A 320 -18.38 9.33 -27.70
C GLN A 320 -17.74 9.62 -29.06
N ASN A 321 -18.03 10.80 -29.62
CA ASN A 321 -17.49 11.28 -30.90
C ASN A 321 -17.64 10.27 -32.06
N ASN A 322 -18.82 9.65 -32.17
CA ASN A 322 -19.09 8.58 -33.13
C ASN A 322 -18.19 7.34 -32.93
N ALA A 323 -18.03 6.90 -31.68
CA ALA A 323 -17.14 5.81 -31.28
C ALA A 323 -15.68 6.05 -31.71
N ASN A 324 -15.24 7.32 -31.61
CA ASN A 324 -13.88 7.75 -31.89
C ASN A 324 -13.24 8.43 -30.67
N HIS A 325 -13.67 8.02 -29.47
CA HIS A 325 -13.14 8.50 -28.21
C HIS A 325 -13.15 7.34 -27.22
N VAL A 326 -11.96 6.84 -26.88
CA VAL A 326 -11.77 5.62 -26.09
C VAL A 326 -11.44 5.99 -24.67
N HIS A 327 -12.12 5.37 -23.71
CA HIS A 327 -11.73 5.34 -22.31
C HIS A 327 -11.41 3.91 -21.89
N SER A 328 -10.25 3.68 -21.31
CA SER A 328 -9.80 2.36 -20.85
C SER A 328 -9.19 2.47 -19.46
N VAL A 329 -9.57 1.55 -18.56
CA VAL A 329 -9.09 1.60 -17.18
C VAL A 329 -8.85 0.22 -16.59
N TRP A 330 -7.79 0.10 -15.80
CA TRP A 330 -7.53 -1.01 -14.88
C TRP A 330 -7.71 -0.54 -13.44
N ARG A 331 -8.55 -1.27 -12.70
CA ARG A 331 -8.92 -1.04 -11.30
C ARG A 331 -8.65 -2.28 -10.46
N ASP A 332 -8.22 -2.05 -9.23
CA ASP A 332 -8.39 -3.01 -8.12
C ASP A 332 -9.71 -2.60 -7.43
N PHE A 333 -10.67 -3.51 -7.30
CA PHE A 333 -12.00 -3.19 -6.74
C PHE A 333 -11.89 -2.44 -5.41
N ASP A 334 -10.91 -2.86 -4.62
CA ASP A 334 -10.80 -2.51 -3.23
C ASP A 334 -9.39 -1.95 -2.91
N GLY A 335 -8.35 -2.34 -3.65
CA GLY A 335 -6.94 -1.96 -3.43
C GLY A 335 -6.40 -0.80 -4.26
N ASP A 336 -7.26 -0.05 -4.97
CA ASP A 336 -6.86 1.16 -5.69
C ASP A 336 -6.06 2.11 -4.79
N PHE A 337 -5.04 2.76 -5.36
CA PHE A 337 -4.04 3.58 -4.68
C PHE A 337 -3.20 2.80 -3.66
N GLY A 338 -3.18 1.48 -3.69
CA GLY A 338 -2.51 0.69 -2.67
C GLY A 338 -3.21 0.77 -1.31
N ARG A 339 -4.53 0.91 -1.31
CA ARG A 339 -5.33 0.59 -0.13
C ARG A 339 -5.04 -0.87 0.25
N ASP A 340 -4.57 -1.06 1.47
CA ASP A 340 -4.42 -2.38 2.04
C ASP A 340 -5.74 -2.72 2.69
N LEU A 341 -6.52 -3.55 2.01
CA LEU A 341 -7.83 -3.93 2.50
C LEU A 341 -7.74 -4.79 3.72
N LEU A 342 -6.67 -5.56 3.91
CA LEU A 342 -6.51 -6.31 5.12
C LEU A 342 -6.18 -5.34 6.26
N ALA A 343 -5.33 -4.32 6.07
CA ALA A 343 -5.10 -3.30 7.09
C ALA A 343 -6.34 -2.41 7.33
N GLU A 344 -7.04 -1.98 6.30
CA GLU A 344 -8.25 -1.14 6.39
C GLU A 344 -9.45 -1.94 6.94
N HIS A 345 -9.59 -3.23 6.57
CA HIS A 345 -10.56 -4.15 7.16
C HIS A 345 -10.12 -4.62 8.56
N TYR A 346 -8.83 -4.70 8.88
CA TYR A 346 -8.40 -4.94 10.26
C TYR A 346 -8.72 -3.74 11.14
N ASP A 347 -8.42 -2.54 10.65
CA ASP A 347 -8.73 -1.27 11.31
C ASP A 347 -10.25 -1.02 11.43
N ALA A 348 -11.04 -1.44 10.43
CA ALA A 348 -12.50 -1.22 10.39
C ALA A 348 -13.35 -2.38 10.92
N HIS A 349 -12.89 -3.63 10.82
CA HIS A 349 -13.67 -4.87 11.01
C HIS A 349 -12.98 -5.96 11.84
N HIS A 350 -11.65 -5.98 11.98
CA HIS A 350 -10.94 -6.84 12.97
C HIS A 350 -10.53 -6.09 14.23
N LYS A 351 -11.44 -5.25 14.76
CA LYS A 351 -11.56 -5.21 16.21
C LYS A 351 -11.91 -6.64 16.63
N GLU A 352 -10.94 -7.40 17.16
CA GLU A 352 -11.21 -8.67 17.84
C GLU A 352 -12.47 -8.48 18.68
N ALA A 353 -13.51 -9.30 18.51
CA ALA A 353 -14.83 -9.00 19.05
C ALA A 353 -14.77 -8.73 20.56
N GLY A 354 -15.11 -7.49 20.95
CA GLY A 354 -15.07 -6.99 22.33
C GLY A 354 -13.78 -6.24 22.72
N PHE A 355 -12.73 -6.27 21.90
CA PHE A 355 -11.52 -5.46 22.12
C PHE A 355 -11.67 -4.04 21.58
N LYS A 356 -11.26 -3.09 22.41
CA LYS A 356 -11.13 -1.66 22.11
C LYS A 356 -9.65 -1.33 22.04
N HIS A 357 -9.19 -0.80 20.90
CA HIS A 357 -7.85 -0.23 20.80
C HIS A 357 -7.76 1.01 21.69
N ILE A 358 -6.71 1.05 22.50
CA ILE A 358 -6.43 2.17 23.42
C ILE A 358 -5.24 3.01 22.98
N PHE A 359 -4.57 2.61 21.89
CA PHE A 359 -3.56 3.38 21.18
C PHE A 359 -3.89 3.38 19.68
N ASP A 360 -3.83 4.54 19.02
CA ASP A 360 -4.28 4.75 17.63
C ASP A 360 -3.14 4.61 16.59
N GLY A 361 -1.91 4.30 17.03
CA GLY A 361 -0.74 4.17 16.17
C GLY A 361 -0.16 5.51 15.68
N LYS A 362 -0.77 6.64 16.02
CA LYS A 362 -0.45 7.96 15.43
C LYS A 362 -0.17 9.03 16.48
N THR A 363 -0.88 8.99 17.60
CA THR A 363 -0.86 10.01 18.65
C THR A 363 -0.90 9.37 20.03
N LEU A 364 -0.53 10.14 21.06
CA LEU A 364 -0.72 9.75 22.45
C LEU A 364 -2.10 10.18 23.00
N ASN A 365 -3.10 10.33 22.13
CA ASN A 365 -4.45 10.71 22.56
C ASN A 365 -5.02 9.68 23.53
N GLY A 366 -5.58 10.16 24.64
CA GLY A 366 -6.07 9.30 25.72
C GLY A 366 -4.97 8.75 26.62
N TRP A 367 -3.72 9.17 26.45
CA TRP A 367 -2.61 8.86 27.33
C TRP A 367 -2.08 10.12 28.00
N THR A 368 -1.71 10.03 29.28
CA THR A 368 -1.22 11.14 30.07
C THR A 368 0.05 10.75 30.81
N PRO A 369 1.20 11.37 30.50
CA PRO A 369 2.43 11.11 31.23
C PRO A 369 2.32 11.67 32.65
N SER A 370 2.87 10.96 33.63
CA SER A 370 3.04 11.50 34.99
C SER A 370 4.07 12.62 34.97
N GLU A 371 5.26 12.31 34.44
CA GLU A 371 6.42 13.19 34.41
C GLU A 371 7.05 13.19 33.01
N ALA A 372 8.10 13.98 32.78
CA ALA A 372 8.96 13.90 31.60
C ALA A 372 8.23 13.55 30.28
N LYS A 373 7.43 14.48 29.76
CA LYS A 373 6.55 14.23 28.60
C LYS A 373 7.28 13.69 27.36
N ASN A 374 8.57 14.02 27.22
CA ASN A 374 9.40 13.61 26.08
C ASN A 374 9.87 12.15 26.16
N SER A 375 9.63 11.47 27.28
CA SER A 375 9.96 10.05 27.46
C SER A 375 9.02 9.12 26.68
N PHE A 376 7.96 9.67 26.07
CA PHE A 376 7.03 8.93 25.25
C PHE A 376 6.77 9.67 23.94
N TYR A 377 6.85 8.95 22.82
CA TYR A 377 6.57 9.50 21.51
C TYR A 377 6.09 8.41 20.56
N VAL A 378 5.48 8.80 19.45
CA VAL A 378 5.05 7.87 18.41
C VAL A 378 6.09 7.86 17.29
N LYS A 379 6.53 6.66 16.89
CA LYS A 379 7.46 6.45 15.78
C LYS A 379 7.06 5.18 15.04
N ASP A 380 6.96 5.25 13.72
CA ASP A 380 6.66 4.10 12.84
C ASP A 380 5.44 3.27 13.30
N GLY A 381 4.35 3.95 13.66
CA GLY A 381 3.11 3.30 14.13
C GLY A 381 3.14 2.80 15.58
N SER A 382 4.23 3.02 16.30
CA SER A 382 4.49 2.44 17.61
C SER A 382 4.65 3.51 18.70
N LEU A 383 4.16 3.22 19.90
CA LEU A 383 4.41 3.99 21.11
C LEU A 383 5.80 3.61 21.63
N VAL A 384 6.73 4.56 21.57
CA VAL A 384 8.09 4.39 22.08
C VAL A 384 8.16 4.92 23.50
N SER A 385 8.67 4.08 24.40
CA SER A 385 9.04 4.42 25.76
C SER A 385 10.56 4.57 25.86
N HIS A 386 11.03 5.73 26.31
CA HIS A 386 12.46 6.03 26.47
C HIS A 386 12.72 6.79 27.77
N GLY A 387 13.44 6.18 28.72
CA GLY A 387 13.59 6.70 30.10
C GLY A 387 14.52 7.90 30.27
N GLN A 388 14.34 8.97 29.49
CA GLN A 388 15.11 10.21 29.60
C GLN A 388 14.24 11.44 29.90
N PRO A 389 13.89 11.73 31.17
CA PRO A 389 13.99 10.94 32.41
C PRO A 389 12.94 9.83 32.58
N ARG A 390 13.00 9.08 33.70
CA ARG A 390 11.97 8.08 34.09
C ARG A 390 10.58 8.71 34.18
N SER A 391 9.57 8.03 33.61
CA SER A 391 8.17 8.43 33.67
C SER A 391 7.22 7.25 33.49
N HIS A 392 5.92 7.47 33.68
CA HIS A 392 4.86 6.52 33.38
C HIS A 392 3.78 7.20 32.55
N LEU A 393 3.37 6.57 31.46
CA LEU A 393 2.31 7.02 30.58
C LEU A 393 1.02 6.29 30.95
N PHE A 394 0.09 6.98 31.59
CA PHE A 394 -1.18 6.41 32.04
C PHE A 394 -2.26 6.50 30.96
N TYR A 395 -3.05 5.45 30.79
CA TYR A 395 -4.24 5.52 29.94
C TYR A 395 -5.36 6.25 30.68
N THR A 396 -5.74 7.43 30.20
CA THR A 396 -6.78 8.30 30.75
C THR A 396 -7.97 8.48 29.78
N GLY A 397 -7.92 7.83 28.62
CA GLY A 397 -8.93 7.93 27.56
C GLY A 397 -10.26 7.22 27.87
N ASP A 398 -10.29 6.33 28.86
CA ASP A 398 -11.53 5.72 29.35
C ASP A 398 -11.78 6.13 30.81
N LYS A 399 -12.97 6.70 31.06
CA LYS A 399 -13.37 7.16 32.39
C LYS A 399 -13.83 6.01 33.28
N GLN A 400 -14.21 4.86 32.71
CA GLN A 400 -14.65 3.71 33.48
C GLN A 400 -13.45 2.81 33.82
N PRO A 401 -13.23 2.45 35.10
CA PRO A 401 -12.14 1.54 35.47
C PRO A 401 -12.40 0.12 34.93
N TYR A 402 -11.33 -0.61 34.68
CA TYR A 402 -11.32 -2.02 34.27
C TYR A 402 -11.19 -2.91 35.51
N THR A 403 -12.09 -3.88 35.66
CA THR A 403 -12.06 -4.90 36.73
C THR A 403 -11.58 -6.22 36.12
N ASN A 404 -12.44 -6.88 35.33
CA ASN A 404 -12.07 -8.03 34.51
C ASN A 404 -11.76 -7.55 33.08
N PHE A 405 -10.61 -7.96 32.55
CA PHE A 405 -10.20 -7.56 31.22
C PHE A 405 -9.18 -8.53 30.62
N GLU A 406 -9.04 -8.46 29.31
CA GLU A 406 -7.89 -8.99 28.59
C GLU A 406 -7.21 -7.82 27.86
N LEU A 407 -5.95 -7.54 28.21
CA LEU A 407 -5.12 -6.54 27.55
C LEU A 407 -4.13 -7.27 26.65
N ARG A 408 -4.04 -6.84 25.38
CA ARG A 408 -3.09 -7.37 24.41
C ARG A 408 -2.27 -6.23 23.81
N ALA A 409 -1.00 -6.51 23.55
CA ALA A 409 -0.09 -5.63 22.84
C ALA A 409 0.97 -6.45 22.08
N GLU A 410 1.54 -5.87 21.05
CA GLU A 410 2.81 -6.31 20.49
C GLU A 410 3.92 -5.45 21.08
N VAL A 411 5.03 -6.08 21.48
CA VAL A 411 6.13 -5.42 22.18
C VAL A 411 7.47 -5.72 21.47
N LEU A 412 8.33 -4.72 21.36
CA LEU A 412 9.71 -4.86 20.91
C LEU A 412 10.64 -4.24 21.95
N ILE A 413 11.61 -5.01 22.41
CA ILE A 413 12.59 -4.62 23.43
C ILE A 413 13.97 -4.54 22.77
N HIS A 414 14.69 -3.44 22.96
CA HIS A 414 16.10 -3.34 22.57
C HIS A 414 17.03 -3.88 23.68
N PRO A 415 18.22 -4.40 23.34
CA PRO A 415 19.19 -4.88 24.34
C PRO A 415 19.46 -3.86 25.45
N GLY A 416 19.54 -4.34 26.70
CA GLY A 416 19.75 -3.50 27.87
C GLY A 416 18.55 -2.62 28.27
N SER A 417 17.37 -2.85 27.71
CA SER A 417 16.15 -2.08 28.03
C SER A 417 15.29 -2.69 29.12
N ASN A 418 14.62 -1.81 29.88
CA ASN A 418 13.66 -2.11 30.93
C ASN A 418 12.44 -1.15 30.85
N ALA A 419 11.26 -1.71 31.00
CA ALA A 419 9.95 -1.07 31.02
C ALA A 419 8.96 -2.00 31.76
N GLY A 420 7.68 -1.62 31.75
CA GLY A 420 6.63 -2.42 32.36
C GLY A 420 5.25 -1.95 31.92
N ILE A 421 4.31 -2.89 31.87
CA ILE A 421 2.89 -2.63 31.67
C ILE A 421 2.19 -2.75 33.01
N TYR A 422 1.66 -1.63 33.49
CA TYR A 422 0.90 -1.57 34.73
C TYR A 422 -0.58 -1.76 34.45
N PHE A 423 -1.29 -2.42 35.37
CA PHE A 423 -2.73 -2.62 35.29
C PHE A 423 -3.37 -2.57 36.69
N HIS A 424 -4.70 -2.36 36.73
CA HIS A 424 -5.43 -1.98 37.96
C HIS A 424 -4.80 -0.77 38.67
N THR A 425 -4.10 0.07 37.91
CA THR A 425 -3.47 1.27 38.44
C THR A 425 -4.40 2.48 38.31
N LYS A 426 -3.95 3.66 38.72
CA LYS A 426 -4.66 4.92 38.48
C LYS A 426 -3.69 6.05 38.25
N TYR A 427 -4.13 7.07 37.53
CA TYR A 427 -3.31 8.24 37.24
C TYR A 427 -2.72 8.82 38.53
N GLN A 428 -1.43 9.12 38.47
CA GLN A 428 -0.69 9.85 39.47
C GLN A 428 0.26 10.81 38.77
N GLU A 429 0.40 12.00 39.32
CA GLU A 429 1.22 13.06 38.71
C GLU A 429 2.72 12.81 38.88
N SER A 430 3.15 12.00 39.85
CA SER A 430 4.58 11.76 40.08
C SER A 430 4.89 10.45 40.78
N GLY A 431 6.15 10.03 40.67
CA GLY A 431 6.71 8.87 41.34
C GLY A 431 6.39 7.55 40.63
N TRP A 432 6.62 6.45 41.34
CA TRP A 432 6.32 5.08 40.87
C TRP A 432 4.84 4.73 41.10
N PRO A 433 4.15 4.05 40.17
CA PRO A 433 2.75 3.67 40.35
C PRO A 433 2.54 2.93 41.66
N LYS A 434 1.85 3.57 42.60
CA LYS A 434 1.58 2.98 43.93
C LYS A 434 0.50 1.91 43.90
N PHE A 435 -0.33 1.90 42.86
CA PHE A 435 -1.54 1.09 42.74
C PHE A 435 -1.42 0.05 41.64
N GLY A 436 -2.02 -1.10 41.89
CA GLY A 436 -2.09 -2.19 40.92
C GLY A 436 -0.81 -3.01 40.84
N PHE A 437 -0.64 -3.68 39.71
CA PHE A 437 0.48 -4.57 39.44
C PHE A 437 1.27 -4.08 38.23
N GLU A 438 2.48 -4.63 38.10
CA GLU A 438 3.36 -4.46 36.96
C GLU A 438 3.59 -5.82 36.31
N ALA A 439 3.27 -5.93 35.02
CA ALA A 439 3.71 -7.00 34.15
C ALA A 439 5.02 -6.56 33.48
N GLN A 440 6.07 -7.32 33.74
CA GLN A 440 7.44 -6.90 33.43
C GLN A 440 7.74 -6.93 31.94
N VAL A 441 8.52 -5.94 31.47
CA VAL A 441 9.00 -5.83 30.09
C VAL A 441 10.49 -5.45 30.12
N CYS A 442 11.38 -6.42 30.16
CA CYS A 442 12.81 -6.16 30.09
C CYS A 442 13.57 -7.22 29.28
N SER A 443 14.70 -6.79 28.74
CA SER A 443 15.63 -7.61 27.97
C SER A 443 16.30 -8.67 28.86
N ASN A 444 16.70 -9.78 28.24
CA ASN A 444 17.35 -10.87 28.95
C ASN A 444 18.72 -10.47 29.52
N ASP A 445 19.41 -9.52 28.89
CA ASP A 445 20.72 -9.01 29.31
C ASP A 445 20.64 -7.86 30.35
N TYR A 446 19.45 -7.34 30.64
CA TYR A 446 19.28 -6.35 31.71
C TYR A 446 19.64 -6.92 33.09
N HIS A 447 20.09 -6.08 34.03
CA HIS A 447 20.60 -6.56 35.33
C HIS A 447 19.50 -7.03 36.31
N ASP A 448 18.23 -6.66 36.12
CA ASP A 448 17.13 -7.15 36.96
C ASP A 448 16.89 -8.65 36.70
N PRO A 449 16.87 -9.51 37.73
CA PRO A 449 16.55 -10.93 37.59
C PRO A 449 15.09 -11.22 37.23
N LYS A 450 14.18 -10.24 37.35
CA LYS A 450 12.77 -10.39 36.98
C LYS A 450 12.61 -9.99 35.53
N LYS A 451 12.43 -10.98 34.66
CA LYS A 451 12.40 -10.84 33.20
C LYS A 451 11.00 -10.64 32.62
N THR A 452 10.93 -10.28 31.33
CA THR A 452 9.68 -10.18 30.57
C THR A 452 8.78 -11.38 30.80
N GLY A 453 7.51 -11.11 31.10
CA GLY A 453 6.52 -12.13 31.47
C GLY A 453 6.35 -12.34 32.97
N SER A 454 7.18 -11.73 33.82
CA SER A 454 6.99 -11.74 35.28
C SER A 454 5.80 -10.87 35.69
N LEU A 455 5.10 -11.28 36.74
CA LEU A 455 4.25 -10.40 37.54
C LEU A 455 5.12 -9.82 38.65
N TYR A 456 5.60 -8.58 38.45
CA TYR A 456 6.78 -8.06 39.14
C TYR A 456 6.64 -8.07 40.67
N GLY A 457 7.53 -8.82 41.32
CA GLY A 457 7.55 -8.98 42.78
C GLY A 457 6.41 -9.84 43.34
N VAL A 458 5.76 -10.64 42.49
CA VAL A 458 4.74 -11.63 42.86
C VAL A 458 5.09 -13.01 42.30
N VAL A 459 5.23 -13.11 40.97
CA VAL A 459 5.67 -14.32 40.26
C VAL A 459 6.78 -13.94 39.29
N ASN A 460 7.97 -14.49 39.51
CA ASN A 460 9.16 -14.12 38.76
C ASN A 460 9.46 -15.13 37.67
N VAL A 461 9.81 -14.60 36.50
CA VAL A 461 10.40 -15.32 35.37
C VAL A 461 11.86 -14.89 35.30
N ASP A 462 12.79 -15.84 35.31
CA ASP A 462 14.23 -15.60 35.33
C ASP A 462 14.84 -15.46 33.92
N LYS A 463 14.15 -16.00 32.91
CA LYS A 463 14.50 -15.88 31.50
C LYS A 463 13.27 -15.62 30.65
N ALA A 464 13.26 -14.48 29.96
CA ALA A 464 12.18 -14.14 29.06
C ALA A 464 12.17 -15.08 27.84
N PRO A 465 10.99 -15.59 27.41
CA PRO A 465 10.85 -16.43 26.22
C PRO A 465 10.82 -15.59 24.93
N VAL A 466 11.67 -14.57 24.83
CA VAL A 466 11.74 -13.63 23.69
C VAL A 466 13.18 -13.37 23.30
N THR A 467 13.35 -12.88 22.07
CA THR A 467 14.63 -12.37 21.56
C THR A 467 14.51 -10.86 21.42
N ASP A 468 15.52 -10.13 21.89
CA ASP A 468 15.57 -8.67 21.73
C ASP A 468 15.57 -8.29 20.23
N ASP A 469 15.17 -7.06 19.91
CA ASP A 469 15.01 -6.54 18.54
C ASP A 469 13.99 -7.28 17.66
N GLN A 470 13.12 -8.12 18.26
CA GLN A 470 12.01 -8.76 17.58
C GLN A 470 10.68 -8.39 18.25
N TRP A 471 9.63 -8.25 17.43
CA TRP A 471 8.26 -8.10 17.93
C TRP A 471 7.77 -9.43 18.48
N PHE A 472 7.09 -9.37 19.62
CA PHE A 472 6.42 -10.53 20.23
C PHE A 472 5.06 -10.13 20.82
N ASP A 473 4.16 -11.10 20.93
CA ASP A 473 2.82 -10.88 21.51
C ASP A 473 2.88 -10.89 23.05
N TYR A 474 2.14 -9.97 23.66
CA TYR A 474 2.02 -9.85 25.12
C TYR A 474 0.54 -9.78 25.48
N SER A 475 0.07 -10.75 26.28
CA SER A 475 -1.30 -10.78 26.80
C SER A 475 -1.32 -10.79 28.33
N ILE A 476 -2.20 -9.98 28.91
CA ILE A 476 -2.51 -9.93 30.34
C ILE A 476 -4.01 -10.14 30.49
N LEU A 477 -4.39 -11.31 30.96
CA LEU A 477 -5.77 -11.66 31.29
C LEU A 477 -5.97 -11.52 32.79
N VAL A 478 -6.91 -10.66 33.19
CA VAL A 478 -7.37 -10.54 34.58
C VAL A 478 -8.84 -10.92 34.63
N LYS A 479 -9.15 -11.99 35.37
CA LYS A 479 -10.52 -12.45 35.58
C LYS A 479 -10.72 -12.79 37.05
N ASP A 480 -11.60 -12.03 37.68
CA ASP A 480 -11.90 -12.10 39.10
C ASP A 480 -10.63 -11.91 39.94
N ASN A 481 -10.15 -12.96 40.61
CA ASN A 481 -8.92 -12.93 41.39
C ASN A 481 -7.74 -13.63 40.72
N GLN A 482 -7.78 -13.83 39.40
CA GLN A 482 -6.74 -14.52 38.64
C GLN A 482 -6.08 -13.61 37.61
N VAL A 483 -4.76 -13.71 37.49
CA VAL A 483 -3.92 -13.04 36.50
C VAL A 483 -3.19 -14.09 35.69
N THR A 484 -3.36 -14.08 34.38
CA THR A 484 -2.58 -14.88 33.45
C THR A 484 -1.77 -13.94 32.55
N ILE A 485 -0.45 -14.14 32.49
CA ILE A 485 0.43 -13.45 31.54
C ILE A 485 0.91 -14.48 30.51
N THR A 486 0.72 -14.15 29.24
CA THR A 486 1.16 -14.98 28.11
C THR A 486 2.06 -14.16 27.20
N ILE A 487 3.22 -14.72 26.85
CA ILE A 487 4.20 -14.13 25.95
C ILE A 487 4.31 -15.04 24.72
N ASN A 488 4.00 -14.50 23.54
CA ASN A 488 3.66 -15.30 22.35
C ASN A 488 2.58 -16.33 22.72
N ASP A 489 2.90 -17.62 22.60
CA ASP A 489 2.02 -18.73 22.95
C ASP A 489 2.37 -19.39 24.31
N THR A 490 3.28 -18.78 25.08
CA THR A 490 3.76 -19.35 26.35
C THR A 490 3.16 -18.63 27.55
N VAL A 491 2.39 -19.34 28.37
CA VAL A 491 1.91 -18.83 29.66
C VAL A 491 3.09 -18.73 30.63
N THR A 492 3.48 -17.51 30.98
CA THR A 492 4.61 -17.25 31.90
C THR A 492 4.17 -17.04 33.34
N VAL A 493 2.93 -16.59 33.54
CA VAL A 493 2.31 -16.45 34.86
C VAL A 493 0.89 -16.98 34.79
N ASP A 494 0.53 -17.79 35.77
CA ASP A 494 -0.85 -18.09 36.14
C ASP A 494 -0.97 -17.94 37.65
N TYR A 495 -1.41 -16.77 38.09
CA TYR A 495 -1.44 -16.37 39.49
C TYR A 495 -2.87 -16.17 39.97
N LYS A 496 -3.24 -16.84 41.05
CA LYS A 496 -4.51 -16.62 41.76
C LYS A 496 -4.25 -15.89 43.07
N GLU A 497 -4.77 -14.67 43.21
CA GLU A 497 -4.63 -13.88 44.42
C GLU A 497 -5.36 -14.56 45.59
N PRO A 498 -4.67 -14.86 46.71
CA PRO A 498 -5.29 -15.49 47.86
C PRO A 498 -6.42 -14.65 48.46
N ALA A 499 -7.46 -15.32 48.98
CA ALA A 499 -8.54 -14.65 49.69
C ALA A 499 -8.01 -13.90 50.91
N GLY A 500 -8.49 -12.67 51.12
CA GLY A 500 -8.06 -11.84 52.25
C GLY A 500 -6.71 -11.13 52.07
N THR A 501 -6.10 -11.19 50.87
CA THR A 501 -4.88 -10.42 50.55
C THR A 501 -5.07 -8.94 50.87
N LYS A 502 -4.14 -8.40 51.67
CA LYS A 502 -4.10 -6.99 52.05
C LYS A 502 -3.07 -6.25 51.20
N PRO A 503 -3.33 -4.98 50.81
CA PRO A 503 -2.35 -4.19 50.08
C PRO A 503 -1.09 -4.00 50.94
N GLY A 504 0.08 -4.04 50.30
CA GLY A 504 1.36 -3.78 50.96
C GLY A 504 1.50 -2.31 51.42
N PRO A 505 2.39 -2.04 52.39
CA PRO A 505 2.55 -0.71 52.97
C PRO A 505 3.15 0.32 51.99
N GLN A 506 3.93 -0.13 51.01
CA GLN A 506 4.62 0.73 50.03
C GLN A 506 3.98 0.70 48.64
N PHE A 507 3.54 -0.49 48.21
CA PHE A 507 2.83 -0.71 46.94
C PHE A 507 1.54 -1.48 47.23
N THR A 508 0.42 -0.91 46.78
CA THR A 508 -0.92 -1.46 46.96
C THR A 508 -1.23 -2.47 45.85
N ARG A 509 -0.40 -3.51 45.76
CA ARG A 509 -0.52 -4.62 44.81
C ARG A 509 -1.67 -5.53 45.23
N LYS A 510 -2.87 -5.20 44.76
CA LYS A 510 -4.08 -5.96 45.02
C LYS A 510 -4.98 -5.90 43.79
N LEU A 511 -5.61 -7.02 43.43
CA LEU A 511 -6.62 -7.02 42.37
C LEU A 511 -7.84 -6.23 42.83
N ASP A 512 -8.24 -5.26 42.01
CA ASP A 512 -9.39 -4.38 42.26
C ASP A 512 -9.91 -3.89 40.91
N LYS A 513 -9.81 -2.59 40.64
CA LYS A 513 -10.21 -1.95 39.41
C LYS A 513 -9.31 -0.76 39.13
N GLY A 514 -9.04 -0.49 37.86
CA GLY A 514 -8.21 0.66 37.51
C GLY A 514 -8.02 0.83 36.02
N THR A 515 -6.93 1.49 35.65
CA THR A 515 -6.49 1.68 34.27
C THR A 515 -5.10 1.06 34.07
N PHE A 516 -4.48 1.38 32.94
CA PHE A 516 -3.18 0.91 32.52
C PHE A 516 -2.12 2.01 32.57
N ALA A 517 -0.85 1.64 32.67
CA ALA A 517 0.26 2.56 32.39
C ALA A 517 1.44 1.84 31.72
N ILE A 518 2.23 2.59 30.95
CA ILE A 518 3.49 2.11 30.36
C ILE A 518 4.64 2.85 31.01
N GLN A 519 5.67 2.13 31.43
CA GLN A 519 6.85 2.71 32.06
C GLN A 519 7.94 3.06 31.06
N ALA A 520 8.57 4.21 31.29
CA ALA A 520 9.89 4.57 30.77
C ALA A 520 10.86 4.55 31.96
N HIS A 521 11.78 3.58 32.00
CA HIS A 521 12.51 3.24 33.22
C HIS A 521 13.80 4.06 33.40
N ASP A 522 14.73 3.97 32.46
CA ASP A 522 16.06 4.60 32.58
C ASP A 522 16.60 5.06 31.21
N PRO A 523 17.69 5.87 31.18
CA PRO A 523 18.15 6.52 29.96
C PRO A 523 18.58 5.61 28.81
N LYS A 524 18.92 4.34 29.10
CA LYS A 524 19.36 3.36 28.10
C LYS A 524 18.19 2.54 27.57
N SER A 525 17.07 2.53 28.28
CA SER A 525 15.92 1.70 27.95
C SER A 525 15.09 2.32 26.84
N ILE A 526 14.95 1.58 25.74
CA ILE A 526 14.06 1.90 24.63
C ILE A 526 13.18 0.68 24.37
N VAL A 527 11.87 0.83 24.52
CA VAL A 527 10.88 -0.22 24.28
C VAL A 527 9.76 0.33 23.42
N GLN A 528 9.29 -0.46 22.46
CA GLN A 528 8.23 -0.08 21.55
C GLN A 528 7.00 -0.95 21.77
N PHE A 529 5.83 -0.34 21.71
CA PHE A 529 4.54 -0.99 21.88
C PHE A 529 3.64 -0.63 20.69
N ARG A 530 2.95 -1.61 20.11
CA ARG A 530 1.92 -1.36 19.11
C ARG A 530 0.73 -2.29 19.31
N ASN A 531 -0.34 -2.05 18.56
CA ASN A 531 -1.54 -2.88 18.60
C ASN A 531 -2.13 -3.04 20.03
N ILE A 532 -2.05 -1.98 20.85
CA ILE A 532 -2.47 -1.99 22.26
C ILE A 532 -3.99 -1.92 22.33
N ARG A 533 -4.61 -3.00 22.80
CA ARG A 533 -6.07 -3.17 22.83
C ARG A 533 -6.52 -3.92 24.07
N VAL A 534 -7.70 -3.58 24.55
CA VAL A 534 -8.28 -4.17 25.77
C VAL A 534 -9.73 -4.59 25.54
N LYS A 535 -10.08 -5.77 26.03
CA LYS A 535 -11.46 -6.26 26.10
C LYS A 535 -11.92 -6.29 27.55
N ARG A 536 -13.09 -5.74 27.84
CA ARG A 536 -13.77 -5.93 29.12
C ARG A 536 -14.44 -7.31 29.11
N LEU A 537 -14.38 -8.04 30.23
CA LEU A 537 -14.90 -9.40 30.37
C LEU A 537 -16.15 -9.47 31.23
#